data_AF-A0A7T0C1L5-F1
#
_entry.id   AF-A0A7T0C1L5-F1
#
_cell.length_a   1.000
_cell.length_b   1.000
_cell.length_c   1.000
_cell.angle_alpha   90.00
_cell.angle_beta   90.00
_cell.angle_gamma   90.00
#
_symmetry.space_group_name_H-M   'P 1'
#
loop_
_entity.id
_entity.type
_entity.pdbx_description
1 polymer ?
#
loop_
_entity_poly.entity_id
_entity_poly.type
_entity_poly.pdbx_seq_one_letter_code
_entity_poly.pdbx_strand_id
1 'polypeptide(L)'
;MTVSEDKRRVALRPFYAQTRFLLLALVGLIVFSYGWKVTEIKPGELVRGAAMVKPLVNELLRPDLIRHETQTEFSESVFLLDGPGASFHKPSDTKREDARLSLTPTNGAVGDTVTVSGRGWGSETTGSLLWINSIEQEFPLGSFTTSVDGTFEATIRVPETARGLEQTLRASISRETGEWSLSPTVKLVAEKMLETIFLALMATGFATVVAAPLSFLAAKNLMWNRVPGKAVYLAVRTTFNILRSIEPLILAILFAVWVGIGPFAGVLALSLHSIATLGKLFSEQIETIDPGPVEALLATGANPLQVALYAVWPQVSAPFLALAFYRWDINVRMSTIIGFVGGGGIGFLLQQWINLLQYSQAGTALLAISATVIFLDVASAWVRQRMELKS
;
A
#
# COMPACT_ATOMS: atom_id res chain seq x y z
N MET A 1 -63.37 -1.30 48.69
CA MET A 1 -63.09 -2.67 49.17
C MET A 1 -63.02 -3.57 47.94
N THR A 2 -61.88 -4.24 47.72
CA THR A 2 -61.62 -5.46 46.90
C THR A 2 -62.04 -5.47 45.42
N VAL A 3 -61.12 -5.39 44.44
CA VAL A 3 -60.11 -6.39 43.98
C VAL A 3 -60.70 -7.46 43.03
N SER A 4 -60.10 -7.48 41.82
CA SER A 4 -59.88 -8.64 40.93
C SER A 4 -61.04 -9.20 40.10
N GLU A 5 -60.97 -9.03 38.78
CA GLU A 5 -60.71 -10.14 37.83
C GLU A 5 -60.62 -9.60 36.39
N ASP A 6 -59.42 -9.20 35.96
CA ASP A 6 -59.11 -9.00 34.54
C ASP A 6 -58.21 -10.15 34.08
N LYS A 7 -58.85 -11.14 33.43
CA LYS A 7 -58.19 -12.32 32.86
C LYS A 7 -57.35 -11.92 31.65
N ARG A 8 -56.03 -11.79 31.86
CA ARG A 8 -55.03 -11.76 30.78
C ARG A 8 -55.16 -13.02 29.90
N ARG A 9 -55.71 -12.86 28.70
CA ARG A 9 -55.60 -13.87 27.64
C ARG A 9 -54.15 -13.91 27.15
N VAL A 10 -53.40 -14.92 27.56
CA VAL A 10 -52.11 -15.26 26.94
C VAL A 10 -52.41 -15.81 25.54
N ALA A 11 -52.07 -15.05 24.51
CA ALA A 11 -52.17 -15.52 23.13
C ALA A 11 -51.16 -16.66 22.91
N LEU A 12 -51.62 -17.91 22.98
CA LEU A 12 -50.87 -19.08 22.54
C LEU A 12 -50.53 -18.92 21.06
N ARG A 13 -49.26 -18.70 20.72
CA ARG A 13 -48.79 -18.68 19.33
C ARG A 13 -49.15 -20.03 18.69
N PRO A 14 -49.77 -20.06 17.49
CA PRO A 14 -50.20 -21.32 16.89
C PRO A 14 -49.01 -22.23 16.61
N PHE A 15 -49.14 -23.52 16.95
CA PHE A 15 -48.13 -24.58 16.80
C PHE A 15 -47.49 -24.61 15.39
N TYR A 16 -48.23 -24.22 14.36
CA TYR A 16 -47.77 -24.14 12.97
C TYR A 16 -46.69 -23.07 12.71
N ALA A 17 -46.63 -22.01 13.53
CA ALA A 17 -45.57 -21.00 13.45
C ALA A 17 -44.24 -21.53 14.01
N GLN A 18 -44.31 -22.44 14.98
CA GLN A 18 -43.15 -23.07 15.61
C GLN A 18 -42.53 -24.12 14.69
N THR A 19 -43.34 -24.91 13.97
CA THR A 19 -42.85 -25.87 12.98
C THR A 19 -42.27 -25.22 11.72
N ARG A 20 -42.85 -24.11 11.23
CA ARG A 20 -42.24 -23.33 10.13
C ARG A 20 -40.88 -22.75 10.49
N PHE A 21 -40.73 -22.25 11.71
CA PHE A 21 -39.44 -21.77 12.20
C PHE A 21 -38.41 -22.90 12.27
N LEU A 22 -38.78 -24.07 12.79
CA LEU A 22 -37.89 -25.24 12.86
C LEU A 22 -37.47 -25.74 11.47
N LEU A 23 -38.38 -25.75 10.49
CA LEU A 23 -38.05 -26.10 9.11
C LEU A 23 -37.09 -25.09 8.47
N LEU A 24 -37.31 -23.79 8.66
CA LEU A 24 -36.40 -22.76 8.17
C LEU A 24 -35.02 -22.85 8.85
N ALA A 25 -34.98 -23.13 10.15
CA ALA A 25 -33.73 -23.35 10.88
C ALA A 25 -32.99 -24.59 10.38
N LEU A 26 -33.70 -25.69 10.08
CA LEU A 26 -33.11 -26.89 9.50
C LEU A 26 -32.54 -26.63 8.10
N VAL A 27 -33.29 -25.94 7.23
CA VAL A 27 -32.81 -25.53 5.90
C VAL A 27 -31.57 -24.62 6.04
N GLY A 28 -31.61 -23.65 6.96
CA GLY A 28 -30.46 -22.79 7.26
C GLY A 28 -29.25 -23.59 7.72
N LEU A 29 -29.44 -24.60 8.57
CA LEU A 29 -28.37 -25.46 9.07
C LEU A 29 -27.81 -26.38 7.97
N ILE A 30 -28.66 -26.88 7.07
CA ILE A 30 -28.22 -27.63 5.88
C ILE A 30 -27.41 -26.73 4.95
N VAL A 31 -27.89 -25.52 4.65
CA VAL A 31 -27.15 -24.55 3.82
C VAL A 31 -25.83 -24.16 4.47
N PHE A 32 -25.81 -23.95 5.79
CA PHE A 32 -24.59 -23.63 6.53
C PHE A 32 -23.60 -24.81 6.53
N SER A 33 -24.09 -26.04 6.77
CA SER A 33 -23.27 -27.25 6.74
C SER A 33 -22.74 -27.55 5.33
N TYR A 34 -23.56 -27.33 4.30
CA TYR A 34 -23.13 -27.44 2.92
C TYR A 34 -22.10 -26.37 2.61
N GLY A 35 -22.35 -25.14 3.04
CA GLY A 35 -21.40 -24.02 2.99
C GLY A 35 -20.05 -24.41 3.57
N TRP A 36 -20.01 -24.97 4.78
CA TRP A 36 -18.78 -25.44 5.44
C TRP A 36 -17.99 -26.45 4.60
N LYS A 37 -18.69 -27.34 3.89
CA LYS A 37 -18.07 -28.31 2.99
C LYS A 37 -17.56 -27.65 1.71
N VAL A 38 -18.35 -26.77 1.09
CA VAL A 38 -17.97 -26.06 -0.14
C VAL A 38 -16.81 -25.09 0.10
N THR A 39 -16.73 -24.47 1.27
CA THR A 39 -15.62 -23.58 1.66
C THR A 39 -14.43 -24.32 2.26
N GLU A 40 -14.47 -25.65 2.33
CA GLU A 40 -13.40 -26.52 2.85
C GLU A 40 -12.80 -26.08 4.19
N ILE A 41 -13.62 -25.65 5.15
CA ILE A 41 -13.11 -25.12 6.41
C ILE A 41 -12.45 -26.25 7.23
N LYS A 42 -11.13 -26.16 7.37
CA LYS A 42 -10.27 -27.11 8.12
C LYS A 42 -9.55 -26.39 9.27
N PRO A 43 -10.15 -26.26 10.47
CA PRO A 43 -9.57 -25.52 11.60
C PRO A 43 -8.19 -26.03 12.03
N GLY A 44 -7.90 -27.31 11.81
CA GLY A 44 -6.59 -27.90 12.13
C GLY A 44 -5.42 -27.34 11.30
N GLU A 45 -5.68 -26.79 10.11
CA GLU A 45 -4.62 -26.18 9.29
C GLU A 45 -4.12 -24.86 9.88
N LEU A 46 -4.92 -24.16 10.68
CA LEU A 46 -4.50 -22.94 11.38
C LEU A 46 -3.32 -23.21 12.32
N VAL A 47 -3.36 -24.32 13.06
CA VAL A 47 -2.31 -24.70 14.02
C VAL A 47 -1.07 -25.22 13.30
N ARG A 48 -1.26 -26.03 12.25
CA ARG A 48 -0.15 -26.59 11.46
C ARG A 48 0.59 -25.53 10.65
N GLY A 49 -0.13 -24.60 10.02
CA GLY A 49 0.42 -23.51 9.23
C GLY A 49 1.06 -22.39 10.07
N ALA A 50 0.67 -22.23 11.34
CA ALA A 50 1.19 -21.18 12.21
C ALA A 50 2.72 -21.18 12.33
N ALA A 51 3.35 -22.35 12.36
CA ALA A 51 4.82 -22.46 12.43
C ALA A 51 5.52 -21.86 11.20
N MET A 52 4.94 -22.03 10.01
CA MET A 52 5.49 -21.50 8.76
C MET A 52 5.26 -19.99 8.62
N VAL A 53 4.15 -19.47 9.17
CA VAL A 53 3.77 -18.05 9.07
C VAL A 53 4.44 -17.19 10.15
N LYS A 54 4.77 -17.78 11.30
CA LYS A 54 5.40 -17.08 12.43
C LYS A 54 6.63 -16.22 12.08
N PRO A 55 7.62 -16.68 11.29
CA PRO A 55 8.76 -15.83 10.92
C PRO A 55 8.33 -14.63 10.08
N LEU A 56 7.44 -14.82 9.10
CA LEU A 56 6.92 -13.76 8.22
C LEU A 56 6.18 -12.68 9.02
N VAL A 57 5.32 -13.10 9.97
CA VAL A 57 4.59 -12.19 10.86
C VAL A 57 5.55 -11.44 11.79
N ASN A 58 6.57 -12.11 12.31
CA ASN A 58 7.55 -11.47 13.18
C ASN A 58 8.38 -10.41 12.43
N GLU A 59 8.72 -10.64 11.16
CA GLU A 59 9.35 -9.63 10.29
C GLU A 59 8.40 -8.48 9.98
N LEU A 60 7.13 -8.77 9.67
CA LEU A 60 6.11 -7.75 9.43
C LEU A 60 5.89 -6.82 10.65
N LEU A 61 6.02 -7.37 11.86
CA LEU A 61 5.92 -6.62 13.11
C LEU A 61 7.20 -5.84 13.48
N ARG A 62 8.29 -6.01 12.72
CA ARG A 62 9.57 -5.30 12.89
C ARG A 62 9.79 -4.36 11.70
N PRO A 63 9.08 -3.21 11.67
CA PRO A 63 9.16 -2.29 10.54
C PRO A 63 10.58 -1.74 10.39
N ASP A 64 11.03 -1.64 9.14
CA ASP A 64 12.28 -0.98 8.78
C ASP A 64 12.10 0.55 8.84
N LEU A 65 12.27 1.11 10.05
CA LEU A 65 12.11 2.54 10.32
C LEU A 65 13.45 3.29 10.40
N ILE A 66 14.47 2.65 10.98
CA ILE A 66 15.74 3.29 11.30
C ILE A 66 16.88 2.33 10.95
N ARG A 67 17.89 2.86 10.25
CA ARG A 67 19.11 2.12 9.90
C ARG A 67 20.35 2.87 10.40
N HIS A 68 21.34 2.12 10.88
CA HIS A 68 22.68 2.63 11.13
C HIS A 68 23.40 2.82 9.80
N GLU A 69 23.91 4.03 9.53
CA GLU A 69 24.70 4.29 8.34
C GLU A 69 26.02 3.51 8.45
N THR A 70 26.19 2.51 7.59
CA THR A 70 27.42 1.73 7.52
C THR A 70 28.34 2.41 6.51
N GLN A 71 29.42 3.03 6.95
CA GLN A 71 30.49 3.42 6.03
C GLN A 71 31.40 2.21 5.83
N THR A 72 31.45 1.73 4.59
CA THR A 72 32.43 0.74 4.17
C THR A 72 33.70 1.46 3.76
N GLU A 73 34.69 1.48 4.65
CA GLU A 73 36.04 1.90 4.31
C GLU A 73 36.73 0.76 3.56
N PHE A 74 37.33 1.02 2.40
CA PHE A 74 38.05 0.00 1.63
C PHE A 74 39.43 0.48 1.18
N SER A 75 40.35 -0.46 1.05
CA SER A 75 41.68 -0.26 0.47
C SER A 75 41.94 -1.38 -0.53
N GLU A 76 42.54 -1.05 -1.66
CA GLU A 76 42.74 -1.94 -2.79
C GLU A 76 44.22 -2.16 -3.08
N SER A 77 44.55 -3.36 -3.54
CA SER A 77 45.89 -3.70 -4.04
C SER A 77 45.77 -4.52 -5.30
N VAL A 78 46.60 -4.25 -6.29
CA VAL A 78 46.57 -4.93 -7.59
C VAL A 78 47.46 -6.18 -7.54
N PHE A 79 46.93 -7.29 -8.03
CA PHE A 79 47.62 -8.56 -8.24
C PHE A 79 47.65 -8.90 -9.73
N LEU A 80 48.81 -9.29 -10.24
CA LEU A 80 49.00 -9.65 -11.65
C LEU A 80 49.01 -11.17 -11.85
N LEU A 81 48.13 -11.68 -12.71
CA LEU A 81 48.14 -13.09 -13.11
C LEU A 81 49.24 -13.35 -14.15
N ASP A 82 49.96 -14.46 -13.98
CA ASP A 82 51.01 -14.86 -14.93
C ASP A 82 50.40 -15.20 -16.31
N GLY A 83 50.81 -14.46 -17.36
CA GLY A 83 50.33 -14.64 -18.73
C GLY A 83 51.30 -14.07 -19.80
N PRO A 84 51.24 -14.54 -21.06
CA PRO A 84 52.15 -14.10 -22.11
C PRO A 84 51.84 -12.65 -22.52
N GLY A 85 52.71 -11.72 -22.11
CA GLY A 85 52.56 -10.28 -22.35
C GLY A 85 52.53 -9.41 -21.09
N ALA A 86 52.78 -9.96 -19.89
CA ALA A 86 52.85 -9.21 -18.64
C ALA A 86 53.95 -8.13 -18.69
N SER A 87 53.57 -6.89 -18.99
CA SER A 87 54.42 -5.71 -18.83
C SER A 87 54.21 -5.17 -17.43
N PHE A 88 55.29 -5.06 -16.68
CA PHE A 88 55.31 -4.60 -15.29
C PHE A 88 54.80 -3.15 -15.19
N HIS A 89 53.61 -2.96 -14.62
CA HIS A 89 53.18 -1.66 -14.12
C HIS A 89 53.13 -1.69 -12.58
N LYS A 90 53.70 -0.65 -11.98
CA LYS A 90 53.72 -0.45 -10.52
C LYS A 90 52.28 -0.25 -10.03
N PRO A 91 51.85 -0.85 -8.91
CA PRO A 91 50.49 -0.70 -8.41
C PRO A 91 50.16 0.78 -8.18
N SER A 92 49.01 1.21 -8.71
CA SER A 92 48.50 2.56 -8.53
C SER A 92 47.82 2.64 -7.16
N ASP A 93 48.44 3.41 -6.26
CA ASP A 93 47.88 3.76 -4.95
C ASP A 93 46.65 4.66 -5.15
N THR A 94 45.49 4.28 -4.60
CA THR A 94 44.43 5.18 -4.07
C THR A 94 43.30 4.31 -3.49
N LYS A 95 42.74 4.52 -2.29
CA LYS A 95 42.36 5.80 -1.68
C LYS A 95 42.14 5.70 -0.13
N ARG A 96 43.21 5.90 0.66
CA ARG A 96 43.29 6.59 1.98
C ARG A 96 44.79 6.80 2.26
N GLU A 97 45.23 7.96 2.76
CA GLU A 97 46.67 8.21 2.99
C GLU A 97 47.29 7.26 4.05
N ASP A 98 46.47 6.73 4.96
CA ASP A 98 46.94 5.99 6.15
C ASP A 98 46.76 4.47 6.09
N ALA A 99 45.76 3.96 5.36
CA ALA A 99 45.44 2.52 5.32
C ALA A 99 45.99 1.86 4.05
N ARG A 100 47.08 1.10 4.18
CA ARG A 100 47.78 0.47 3.06
C ARG A 100 47.57 -1.04 3.05
N LEU A 101 47.25 -1.57 1.89
CA LEU A 101 47.15 -3.00 1.61
C LEU A 101 48.32 -3.42 0.73
N SER A 102 49.13 -4.36 1.20
CA SER A 102 50.27 -4.90 0.46
C SER A 102 50.15 -6.42 0.27
N LEU A 103 50.45 -6.85 -0.95
CA LEU A 103 50.46 -8.25 -1.35
C LEU A 103 51.89 -8.76 -1.47
N THR A 104 52.14 -9.97 -1.02
CA THR A 104 53.42 -10.64 -1.21
C THR A 104 53.16 -12.13 -1.50
N PRO A 105 53.42 -12.63 -2.72
CA PRO A 105 53.89 -11.90 -3.92
C PRO A 105 52.80 -11.02 -4.57
N THR A 106 53.20 -10.06 -5.42
CA THR A 106 52.27 -9.19 -6.19
C THR A 106 51.85 -9.80 -7.54
N ASN A 107 52.37 -10.98 -7.87
CA ASN A 107 52.04 -11.75 -9.06
C ASN A 107 52.09 -13.25 -8.78
N GLY A 108 51.46 -14.05 -9.65
CA GLY A 108 51.48 -15.50 -9.56
C GLY A 108 50.40 -16.17 -10.42
N ALA A 109 50.30 -17.49 -10.29
CA ALA A 109 49.33 -18.31 -10.98
C ALA A 109 48.07 -18.57 -10.13
N VAL A 110 47.00 -19.01 -10.80
CA VAL A 110 45.81 -19.53 -10.13
C VAL A 110 46.20 -20.66 -9.17
N GLY A 111 45.71 -20.61 -7.93
CA GLY A 111 46.03 -21.59 -6.89
C GLY A 111 47.25 -21.26 -6.02
N ASP A 112 48.04 -20.24 -6.38
CA ASP A 112 49.16 -19.78 -5.56
C ASP A 112 48.69 -19.17 -4.24
N THR A 113 49.57 -19.23 -3.24
CA THR A 113 49.32 -18.63 -1.93
C THR A 113 49.89 -17.22 -1.88
N VAL A 114 49.04 -16.25 -1.54
CA VAL A 114 49.39 -14.83 -1.44
C VAL A 114 49.16 -14.38 -0.02
N THR A 115 50.18 -13.74 0.57
CA THR A 115 50.05 -13.11 1.87
C THR A 115 49.56 -11.67 1.69
N VAL A 116 48.41 -11.39 2.28
CA VAL A 116 47.79 -10.07 2.33
C VAL A 116 48.16 -9.45 3.67
N SER A 117 48.84 -8.31 3.63
CA SER A 117 49.19 -7.54 4.81
C SER A 117 48.54 -6.17 4.76
N GLY A 118 47.86 -5.79 5.82
CA GLY A 118 47.25 -4.47 5.95
C GLY A 118 47.84 -3.71 7.13
N ARG A 119 48.08 -2.40 6.97
CA ARG A 119 48.48 -1.48 8.05
C ARG A 119 47.59 -0.23 8.05
N GLY A 120 47.39 0.36 9.23
CA GLY A 120 46.58 1.58 9.38
C GLY A 120 45.06 1.33 9.41
N TRP A 121 44.65 0.07 9.64
CA TRP A 121 43.26 -0.28 9.89
C TRP A 121 42.97 -0.04 11.38
N GLY A 122 41.73 0.24 11.81
CA GLY A 122 41.48 0.47 13.25
C GLY A 122 41.85 -0.72 14.14
N SER A 123 42.01 -0.49 15.44
CA SER A 123 42.26 -1.55 16.42
C SER A 123 41.08 -2.51 16.53
N GLU A 124 41.34 -3.81 16.60
CA GLU A 124 40.35 -4.87 16.90
C GLU A 124 39.09 -4.84 16.02
N THR A 125 39.25 -4.50 14.76
CA THR A 125 38.15 -4.38 13.81
C THR A 125 38.11 -5.59 12.88
N THR A 126 36.93 -6.17 12.70
CA THR A 126 36.72 -7.26 11.74
C THR A 126 36.33 -6.69 10.38
N GLY A 127 37.05 -7.09 9.34
CA GLY A 127 36.79 -6.72 7.94
C GLY A 127 36.64 -7.95 7.05
N SER A 128 36.34 -7.71 5.78
CA SER A 128 36.21 -8.72 4.74
C SER A 128 37.23 -8.49 3.62
N LEU A 129 37.75 -9.59 3.06
CA LEU A 129 38.58 -9.58 1.86
C LEU A 129 37.73 -10.01 0.67
N LEU A 130 37.78 -9.21 -0.40
CA LEU A 130 37.14 -9.49 -1.67
C LEU A 130 38.19 -9.51 -2.78
N TRP A 131 38.08 -10.49 -3.66
CA TRP A 131 38.80 -10.55 -4.93
C TRP A 131 37.93 -10.01 -6.04
N ILE A 132 38.46 -9.09 -6.83
CA ILE A 132 37.75 -8.46 -7.94
C ILE A 132 38.54 -8.79 -9.21
N ASN A 133 37.89 -9.45 -10.16
CA ASN A 133 38.54 -9.79 -11.43
C ASN A 133 38.51 -8.62 -12.43
N SER A 134 39.13 -8.79 -13.61
CA SER A 134 39.21 -7.75 -14.63
C SER A 134 37.86 -7.33 -15.25
N ILE A 135 36.76 -8.01 -14.90
CA ILE A 135 35.39 -7.65 -15.31
C ILE A 135 34.56 -7.10 -14.12
N GLU A 136 35.23 -6.64 -13.07
CA GLU A 136 34.63 -6.05 -11.85
C GLU A 136 33.72 -6.99 -11.05
N GLN A 137 33.85 -8.30 -11.24
CA GLN A 137 33.08 -9.27 -10.46
C GLN A 137 33.78 -9.55 -9.13
N GLU A 138 33.03 -9.42 -8.03
CA GLU A 138 33.51 -9.60 -6.65
C GLU A 138 33.37 -11.06 -6.17
N PHE A 139 34.42 -11.60 -5.56
CA PHE A 139 34.48 -12.94 -4.96
C PHE A 139 34.97 -12.83 -3.51
N PRO A 140 34.19 -13.26 -2.50
CA PRO A 140 34.60 -13.19 -1.10
C PRO A 140 35.72 -14.20 -0.82
N LEU A 141 36.81 -13.74 -0.20
CA LEU A 141 37.97 -14.56 0.16
C LEU A 141 38.04 -14.91 1.65
N GLY A 142 37.28 -14.21 2.49
CA GLY A 142 37.23 -14.45 3.93
C GLY A 142 37.12 -13.16 4.73
N SER A 143 37.26 -13.28 6.05
CA SER A 143 37.34 -12.14 6.97
C SER A 143 38.73 -12.04 7.58
N PHE A 144 39.11 -10.83 7.96
CA PHE A 144 40.33 -10.56 8.71
C PHE A 144 39.97 -9.80 9.99
N THR A 145 40.76 -9.98 11.03
CA THR A 145 40.64 -9.18 12.26
C THR A 145 41.96 -8.46 12.47
N THR A 146 41.89 -7.16 12.73
CA THR A 146 43.08 -6.35 12.97
C THR A 146 43.55 -6.49 14.42
N SER A 147 44.86 -6.44 14.61
CA SER A 147 45.49 -6.41 15.92
C SER A 147 45.27 -5.06 16.61
N VAL A 148 45.67 -4.95 17.87
CA VAL A 148 45.60 -3.70 18.65
C VAL A 148 46.32 -2.54 17.94
N ASP A 149 47.41 -2.83 17.23
CA ASP A 149 48.19 -1.85 16.45
C ASP A 149 47.60 -1.55 15.06
N GLY A 150 46.42 -2.09 14.73
CA GLY A 150 45.75 -1.80 13.45
C GLY A 150 46.33 -2.51 12.24
N THR A 151 47.05 -3.60 12.47
CA THR A 151 47.67 -4.43 11.43
C THR A 151 46.96 -5.77 11.30
N PHE A 152 46.94 -6.33 10.10
CA PHE A 152 46.47 -7.70 9.88
C PHE A 152 47.36 -8.41 8.85
N GLU A 153 47.43 -9.73 8.97
CA GLU A 153 48.06 -10.60 7.99
C GLU A 153 47.12 -11.78 7.72
N ALA A 154 46.85 -12.04 6.45
CA ALA A 154 45.96 -13.12 6.02
C ALA A 154 46.56 -13.81 4.80
N THR A 155 46.56 -15.14 4.80
CA THR A 155 46.98 -15.92 3.64
C THR A 155 45.75 -16.30 2.83
N ILE A 156 45.72 -15.89 1.57
CA ILE A 156 44.66 -16.24 0.61
C ILE A 156 45.23 -17.13 -0.47
N ARG A 157 44.36 -17.90 -1.14
CA ARG A 157 44.71 -18.60 -2.38
C ARG A 157 44.09 -17.88 -3.56
N VAL A 158 44.86 -17.70 -4.64
CA VAL A 158 44.35 -17.09 -5.87
C VAL A 158 43.18 -17.93 -6.40
N PRO A 159 41.97 -17.37 -6.55
CA PRO A 159 40.78 -18.14 -6.95
C PRO A 159 40.89 -18.75 -8.34
N GLU A 160 40.28 -19.92 -8.54
CA GLU A 160 40.14 -20.53 -9.88
C GLU A 160 39.30 -19.68 -10.85
N THR A 161 38.55 -18.72 -10.32
CA THR A 161 37.73 -17.78 -11.08
C THR A 161 38.51 -16.56 -11.56
N ALA A 162 39.78 -16.42 -11.20
CA ALA A 162 40.61 -15.28 -11.59
C ALA A 162 40.88 -15.32 -13.10
N ARG A 163 40.47 -14.27 -13.82
CA ARG A 163 40.53 -14.17 -15.28
C ARG A 163 40.93 -12.76 -15.70
N GLY A 164 41.83 -12.64 -16.67
CA GLY A 164 42.46 -11.39 -17.12
C GLY A 164 43.79 -11.12 -16.41
N LEU A 165 44.57 -10.15 -16.89
CA LEU A 165 45.94 -9.90 -16.42
C LEU A 165 45.98 -9.15 -15.07
N GLU A 166 45.06 -8.22 -14.86
CA GLU A 166 44.99 -7.40 -13.64
C GLU A 166 43.82 -7.84 -12.78
N GLN A 167 44.09 -8.15 -11.52
CA GLN A 167 43.11 -8.50 -10.51
C GLN A 167 43.25 -7.52 -9.35
N THR A 168 42.15 -7.18 -8.69
CA THR A 168 42.15 -6.24 -7.57
C THR A 168 41.73 -6.98 -6.32
N LEU A 169 42.57 -6.95 -5.29
CA LEU A 169 42.18 -7.36 -3.95
C LEU A 169 41.66 -6.14 -3.20
N ARG A 170 40.41 -6.18 -2.74
CA ARG A 170 39.78 -5.17 -1.90
C ARG A 170 39.65 -5.70 -0.48
N ALA A 171 40.31 -5.04 0.47
CA ALA A 171 40.00 -5.21 1.89
C ALA A 171 38.98 -4.14 2.28
N SER A 172 37.92 -4.53 2.99
CA SER A 172 36.88 -3.61 3.43
C SER A 172 36.52 -3.80 4.89
N ILE A 173 36.31 -2.70 5.59
CA ILE A 173 35.79 -2.67 6.95
C ILE A 173 34.49 -1.86 6.93
N SER A 174 33.42 -2.48 7.39
CA SER A 174 32.14 -1.81 7.62
C SER A 174 32.13 -1.30 9.06
N ARG A 175 32.28 0.01 9.27
CA ARG A 175 32.05 0.61 10.58
C ARG A 175 30.65 1.19 10.66
N GLU A 176 30.00 0.95 11.79
CA GLU A 176 28.77 1.64 12.19
C GLU A 176 29.14 3.05 12.70
N THR A 177 29.71 3.88 11.83
CA THR A 177 30.10 5.27 12.12
C THR A 177 28.95 6.22 11.82
N GLY A 178 27.98 6.33 12.75
CA GLY A 178 27.26 7.59 12.96
C GLY A 178 25.79 7.70 12.48
N GLU A 179 25.03 8.39 13.35
CA GLU A 179 23.66 8.93 13.30
C GLU A 179 22.47 8.01 13.00
N TRP A 180 21.40 8.19 13.79
CA TRP A 180 20.09 7.59 13.54
C TRP A 180 19.53 8.19 12.25
N SER A 181 19.63 7.44 11.15
CA SER A 181 19.06 7.85 9.87
C SER A 181 17.72 7.16 9.63
N LEU A 182 16.71 7.91 9.17
CA LEU A 182 15.46 7.32 8.69
C LEU A 182 15.77 6.38 7.52
N SER A 183 15.28 5.15 7.60
CA SER A 183 15.48 4.17 6.52
C SER A 183 15.01 4.76 5.18
N PRO A 184 15.70 4.51 4.05
CA PRO A 184 15.22 4.88 2.71
C PRO A 184 13.78 4.40 2.46
N THR A 185 13.41 3.28 3.07
CA THR A 185 12.06 2.72 3.05
C THR A 185 11.03 3.72 3.58
N VAL A 186 11.31 4.44 4.67
CA VAL A 186 10.36 5.42 5.25
C VAL A 186 10.09 6.58 4.30
N LYS A 187 11.14 7.10 3.65
CA LYS A 187 11.00 8.20 2.67
C LYS A 187 10.14 7.76 1.48
N LEU A 188 10.43 6.58 0.95
CA LEU A 188 9.69 6.01 -0.17
C LEU A 188 8.22 5.71 0.22
N VAL A 189 7.98 5.16 1.41
CA VAL A 189 6.63 4.94 1.94
C VAL A 189 5.89 6.26 2.08
N ALA A 190 6.50 7.30 2.64
CA ALA A 190 5.87 8.61 2.78
C ALA A 190 5.48 9.23 1.42
N GLU A 191 6.37 9.15 0.43
CA GLU A 191 6.10 9.60 -0.94
C GLU A 191 4.92 8.83 -1.56
N LYS A 192 4.92 7.50 -1.45
CA LYS A 192 3.84 6.67 -2.00
C LYS A 192 2.54 6.77 -1.24
N MET A 193 2.57 7.03 0.06
CA MET A 193 1.38 7.37 0.83
C MET A 193 0.80 8.72 0.37
N LEU A 194 1.65 9.71 0.10
CA LEU A 194 1.21 10.98 -0.44
C LEU A 194 0.57 10.81 -1.83
N GLU A 195 1.20 10.03 -2.72
CA GLU A 195 0.64 9.64 -4.02
C GLU A 195 -0.75 8.99 -3.86
N THR A 196 -0.90 8.09 -2.89
CA THR A 196 -2.15 7.37 -2.56
C THR A 196 -3.26 8.35 -2.14
N ILE A 197 -2.93 9.31 -1.27
CA ILE A 197 -3.86 10.33 -0.78
C ILE A 197 -4.32 11.24 -1.93
N PHE A 198 -3.39 11.73 -2.76
CA PHE A 198 -3.71 12.58 -3.90
C PHE A 198 -4.46 11.83 -4.99
N LEU A 199 -4.11 10.58 -5.27
CA LEU A 199 -4.85 9.72 -6.20
C LEU A 199 -6.32 9.62 -5.77
N ALA A 200 -6.58 9.32 -4.51
CA ALA A 200 -7.93 9.26 -3.96
C ALA A 200 -8.63 10.63 -3.99
N LEU A 201 -7.91 11.72 -3.71
CA LEU A 201 -8.44 13.09 -3.75
C LEU A 201 -8.88 13.46 -5.17
N MET A 202 -8.03 13.24 -6.16
CA MET A 202 -8.34 13.50 -7.56
C MET A 202 -9.53 12.68 -8.03
N ALA A 203 -9.56 11.39 -7.70
CA ALA A 203 -10.68 10.52 -8.07
C ALA A 203 -12.01 10.97 -7.47
N THR A 204 -11.99 11.36 -6.19
CA THR A 204 -13.18 11.85 -5.49
C THR A 204 -13.61 13.22 -5.99
N GLY A 205 -12.64 14.10 -6.29
CA GLY A 205 -12.89 15.43 -6.84
C GLY A 205 -13.59 15.36 -8.20
N PHE A 206 -13.02 14.60 -9.14
CA PHE A 206 -13.65 14.36 -10.45
C PHE A 206 -15.02 13.71 -10.29
N ALA A 207 -15.13 12.72 -9.39
CA ALA A 207 -16.39 12.06 -9.15
C ALA A 207 -17.46 13.01 -8.61
N THR A 208 -17.10 13.89 -7.68
CA THR A 208 -18.02 14.85 -7.07
C THR A 208 -18.52 15.87 -8.09
N VAL A 209 -17.63 16.41 -8.92
CA VAL A 209 -17.98 17.38 -9.97
C VAL A 209 -18.96 16.79 -10.98
N VAL A 210 -18.79 15.52 -11.37
CA VAL A 210 -19.68 14.85 -12.32
C VAL A 210 -20.95 14.32 -11.63
N ALA A 211 -20.83 13.77 -10.43
CA ALA A 211 -21.95 13.20 -9.67
C ALA A 211 -22.94 14.27 -9.22
N ALA A 212 -22.49 15.47 -8.82
CA ALA A 212 -23.35 16.54 -8.36
C ALA A 212 -24.45 16.88 -9.38
N PRO A 213 -24.18 17.26 -10.64
CA PRO A 213 -25.23 17.55 -11.61
C PRO A 213 -26.05 16.31 -11.99
N LEU A 214 -25.42 15.13 -12.14
CA LEU A 214 -26.15 13.90 -12.46
C LEU A 214 -27.12 13.48 -11.35
N SER A 215 -26.82 13.83 -10.09
CA SER A 215 -27.68 13.51 -8.95
C SER A 215 -29.04 14.21 -8.99
N PHE A 216 -29.11 15.44 -9.53
CA PHE A 216 -30.36 16.15 -9.76
C PHE A 216 -31.23 15.44 -10.81
N LEU A 217 -30.60 14.88 -11.84
CA LEU A 217 -31.29 14.07 -12.86
C LEU A 217 -31.72 12.70 -12.33
N ALA A 218 -31.04 12.20 -11.29
CA ALA A 218 -31.34 10.93 -10.62
C ALA A 218 -32.29 11.07 -9.41
N ALA A 219 -32.75 12.28 -9.09
CA ALA A 219 -33.64 12.56 -7.96
C ALA A 219 -35.11 12.44 -8.36
N LYS A 220 -35.85 11.54 -7.69
CA LYS A 220 -37.24 11.24 -8.01
C LYS A 220 -38.17 12.44 -7.83
N ASN A 221 -38.02 13.20 -6.75
CA ASN A 221 -38.86 14.37 -6.44
C ASN A 221 -38.77 15.47 -7.52
N LEU A 222 -37.64 15.61 -8.20
CA LEU A 222 -37.46 16.60 -9.28
C LEU A 222 -37.92 16.08 -10.64
N MET A 223 -37.64 14.82 -10.97
CA MET A 223 -37.78 14.31 -12.33
C MET A 223 -39.08 13.52 -12.60
N TRP A 224 -39.79 13.08 -11.56
CA TRP A 224 -40.95 12.17 -11.72
C TRP A 224 -42.20 12.84 -12.30
N ASN A 225 -42.32 14.17 -12.22
CA ASN A 225 -43.56 14.86 -12.61
C ASN A 225 -43.80 14.93 -14.13
N ARG A 226 -42.79 14.71 -14.97
CA ARG A 226 -42.91 14.77 -16.44
C ARG A 226 -42.49 13.44 -17.08
N VAL A 227 -43.19 13.00 -18.13
CA VAL A 227 -42.88 11.78 -18.89
C VAL A 227 -41.42 11.72 -19.37
N PRO A 228 -40.84 12.76 -20.04
CA PRO A 228 -39.42 12.75 -20.38
C PRO A 228 -38.50 12.72 -19.16
N GLY A 229 -38.91 13.34 -18.05
CA GLY A 229 -38.15 13.33 -16.80
C GLY A 229 -38.06 11.94 -16.18
N LYS A 230 -39.14 11.14 -16.22
CA LYS A 230 -39.12 9.74 -15.77
C LYS A 230 -38.13 8.89 -16.55
N ALA A 231 -38.06 9.06 -17.87
CA ALA A 231 -37.12 8.32 -18.71
C ALA A 231 -35.66 8.65 -18.36
N VAL A 232 -35.34 9.94 -18.20
CA VAL A 232 -34.00 10.38 -17.78
C VAL A 232 -33.65 9.84 -16.40
N TYR A 233 -34.57 9.94 -15.43
CA TYR A 233 -34.39 9.38 -14.09
C TYR A 233 -34.06 7.88 -14.14
N LEU A 234 -34.85 7.09 -14.89
CA LEU A 234 -34.63 5.66 -15.00
C LEU A 234 -33.29 5.34 -15.67
N ALA A 235 -32.93 6.06 -16.73
CA ALA A 235 -31.65 5.87 -17.41
C ALA A 235 -30.47 6.12 -16.47
N VAL A 236 -30.43 7.29 -15.81
CA VAL A 236 -29.32 7.66 -14.91
C VAL A 236 -29.23 6.73 -13.70
N ARG A 237 -30.37 6.41 -13.06
CA ARG A 237 -30.43 5.50 -11.90
C ARG A 237 -29.95 4.09 -12.28
N THR A 238 -30.32 3.61 -13.46
CA THR A 238 -29.89 2.31 -13.99
C THR A 238 -28.39 2.32 -14.29
N THR A 239 -27.88 3.37 -14.92
CA THR A 239 -26.43 3.53 -15.15
C THR A 239 -25.65 3.51 -13.85
N PHE A 240 -26.10 4.21 -12.81
CA PHE A 240 -25.45 4.17 -11.49
C PHE A 240 -25.47 2.77 -10.89
N ASN A 241 -26.58 2.04 -10.99
CA ASN A 241 -26.66 0.68 -10.47
C ASN A 241 -25.72 -0.28 -11.21
N ILE A 242 -25.60 -0.16 -12.54
CA ILE A 242 -24.69 -0.97 -13.35
C ILE A 242 -23.23 -0.66 -13.02
N LEU A 243 -22.85 0.62 -12.99
CA LEU A 243 -21.47 1.02 -12.68
C LEU A 243 -21.06 0.61 -11.26
N ARG A 244 -22.01 0.59 -10.31
CA ARG A 244 -21.77 0.13 -8.93
C ARG A 244 -21.66 -1.38 -8.79
N SER A 245 -22.18 -2.17 -9.73
CA SER A 245 -22.04 -3.62 -9.68
C SER A 245 -20.66 -4.10 -10.14
N ILE A 246 -19.86 -3.21 -10.75
CA ILE A 246 -18.48 -3.50 -11.14
C ILE A 246 -17.55 -3.05 -10.00
N GLU A 247 -16.78 -4.00 -9.47
CA GLU A 247 -15.79 -3.76 -8.43
C GLU A 247 -14.66 -2.84 -8.94
N PRO A 248 -14.20 -1.85 -8.15
CA PRO A 248 -13.09 -0.96 -8.51
C PRO A 248 -11.82 -1.67 -8.97
N LEU A 249 -11.51 -2.84 -8.40
CA LEU A 249 -10.35 -3.64 -8.79
C LEU A 249 -10.43 -4.06 -10.26
N ILE A 250 -11.61 -4.48 -10.73
CA ILE A 250 -11.81 -4.89 -12.13
C ILE A 250 -11.61 -3.67 -13.05
N LEU A 251 -12.18 -2.52 -12.67
CA LEU A 251 -11.99 -1.28 -13.43
C LEU A 251 -10.51 -0.87 -13.46
N ALA A 252 -9.79 -1.01 -12.35
CA ALA A 252 -8.36 -0.70 -12.29
C ALA A 252 -7.55 -1.57 -13.26
N ILE A 253 -7.86 -2.86 -13.37
CA ILE A 253 -7.22 -3.75 -14.37
C ILE A 253 -7.54 -3.27 -15.79
N LEU A 254 -8.81 -2.98 -16.11
CA LEU A 254 -9.21 -2.52 -17.43
C LEU A 254 -8.53 -1.20 -17.82
N PHE A 255 -8.47 -0.24 -16.89
CA PHE A 255 -7.78 1.03 -17.12
C PHE A 255 -6.27 0.84 -17.19
N ALA A 256 -5.67 -0.04 -16.39
CA ALA A 256 -4.24 -0.32 -16.48
C ALA A 256 -3.85 -0.91 -17.84
N VAL A 257 -4.70 -1.78 -18.41
CA VAL A 257 -4.53 -2.29 -19.77
C VAL A 257 -4.71 -1.19 -20.82
N TRP A 258 -5.63 -0.25 -20.59
CA TRP A 258 -5.94 0.80 -21.56
C TRP A 258 -4.92 1.96 -21.56
N VAL A 259 -4.59 2.52 -20.39
CA VAL A 259 -3.74 3.72 -20.24
C VAL A 259 -2.35 3.42 -19.69
N GLY A 260 -2.06 2.16 -19.35
CA GLY A 260 -0.83 1.73 -18.72
C GLY A 260 -0.93 1.62 -17.20
N ILE A 261 -0.01 0.85 -16.62
CA ILE A 261 0.14 0.69 -15.17
C ILE A 261 0.58 2.02 -14.55
N GLY A 262 -0.08 2.42 -13.47
CA GLY A 262 0.29 3.61 -12.70
C GLY A 262 -0.89 4.31 -12.02
N PRO A 263 -0.61 5.39 -11.26
CA PRO A 263 -1.63 6.13 -10.51
C PRO A 263 -2.76 6.68 -11.39
N PHE A 264 -2.51 7.01 -12.66
CA PHE A 264 -3.55 7.50 -13.56
C PHE A 264 -4.67 6.47 -13.80
N ALA A 265 -4.32 5.19 -14.01
CA ALA A 265 -5.31 4.12 -14.12
C ALA A 265 -6.14 3.97 -12.83
N GLY A 266 -5.48 4.09 -11.67
CA GLY A 266 -6.14 4.09 -10.36
C GLY A 266 -7.13 5.25 -10.19
N VAL A 267 -6.76 6.46 -10.60
CA VAL A 267 -7.66 7.64 -10.59
C VAL A 267 -8.88 7.37 -11.44
N LEU A 268 -8.74 6.87 -12.68
CA LEU A 268 -9.87 6.61 -13.57
C LEU A 268 -10.82 5.55 -13.01
N ALA A 269 -10.27 4.45 -12.49
CA ALA A 269 -11.05 3.37 -11.88
C ALA A 269 -11.87 3.85 -10.68
N LEU A 270 -11.20 4.55 -9.74
CA LEU A 270 -11.87 5.09 -8.56
C LEU A 270 -12.85 6.21 -8.92
N SER A 271 -12.54 7.04 -9.90
CA SER A 271 -13.44 8.11 -10.37
C SER A 271 -14.74 7.52 -10.88
N LEU A 272 -14.68 6.58 -11.83
CA LEU A 272 -15.86 6.01 -12.46
C LEU A 272 -16.78 5.33 -11.43
N HIS A 273 -16.20 4.52 -10.56
CA HIS A 273 -16.96 3.85 -9.50
C HIS A 273 -17.50 4.84 -8.45
N SER A 274 -16.75 5.91 -8.14
CA SER A 274 -17.19 6.96 -7.22
C SER A 274 -18.26 7.87 -7.80
N ILE A 275 -18.27 8.13 -9.12
CA ILE A 275 -19.35 8.89 -9.79
C ILE A 275 -20.68 8.21 -9.55
N ALA A 276 -20.74 6.90 -9.78
CA ALA A 276 -21.96 6.11 -9.62
C ALA A 276 -22.40 6.03 -8.15
N THR A 277 -21.44 5.90 -7.23
CA THR A 277 -21.72 5.83 -5.79
C THR A 277 -22.21 7.17 -5.24
N LEU A 278 -21.47 8.26 -5.48
CA LEU A 278 -21.84 9.60 -5.05
C LEU A 278 -23.09 10.10 -5.74
N GLY A 279 -23.25 9.87 -7.05
CA GLY A 279 -24.44 10.33 -7.78
C GLY A 279 -25.72 9.74 -7.20
N LYS A 280 -25.68 8.46 -6.81
CA LYS A 280 -26.78 7.80 -6.11
C LYS A 280 -27.00 8.38 -4.71
N LEU A 281 -25.95 8.51 -3.88
CA LEU A 281 -26.08 9.04 -2.52
C LEU A 281 -26.56 10.50 -2.50
N PHE A 282 -26.01 11.34 -3.37
CA PHE A 282 -26.42 12.72 -3.60
C PHE A 282 -27.89 12.81 -4.03
N SER A 283 -28.35 11.91 -4.91
CA SER A 283 -29.76 11.90 -5.33
C SER A 283 -30.72 11.54 -4.18
N GLU A 284 -30.30 10.67 -3.27
CA GLU A 284 -31.08 10.32 -2.07
C GLU A 284 -31.14 11.49 -1.08
N GLN A 285 -30.05 12.26 -0.95
CA GLN A 285 -30.06 13.50 -0.17
C GLN A 285 -31.02 14.53 -0.78
N ILE A 286 -31.02 14.69 -2.11
CA ILE A 286 -31.99 15.57 -2.80
C ILE A 286 -33.43 15.08 -2.57
N GLU A 287 -33.67 13.76 -2.55
CA GLU A 287 -35.00 13.19 -2.28
C GLU A 287 -35.51 13.46 -0.85
N THR A 288 -34.64 13.88 0.08
CA THR A 288 -34.95 14.08 1.51
C THR A 288 -35.14 15.55 1.91
N ILE A 289 -34.99 16.49 0.97
CA ILE A 289 -35.13 17.94 1.24
C ILE A 289 -36.57 18.34 1.64
N ASP A 290 -36.71 19.49 2.31
CA ASP A 290 -38.02 20.09 2.58
C ASP A 290 -38.67 20.56 1.26
N PRO A 291 -39.88 20.09 0.91
CA PRO A 291 -40.59 20.55 -0.28
C PRO A 291 -41.04 22.02 -0.23
N GLY A 292 -41.16 22.63 0.96
CA GLY A 292 -41.68 23.99 1.12
C GLY A 292 -40.97 25.05 0.25
N PRO A 293 -39.63 25.21 0.34
CA PRO A 293 -38.88 26.13 -0.51
C PRO A 293 -39.03 25.83 -2.02
N VAL A 294 -39.17 24.55 -2.39
CA VAL A 294 -39.34 24.12 -3.79
C VAL A 294 -40.70 24.54 -4.32
N GLU A 295 -41.77 24.30 -3.56
CA GLU A 295 -43.15 24.68 -3.93
C GLU A 295 -43.32 26.19 -4.00
N ALA A 296 -42.75 26.93 -3.05
CA ALA A 296 -42.78 28.40 -3.03
C ALA A 296 -42.15 29.00 -4.30
N LEU A 297 -40.99 28.49 -4.71
CA LEU A 297 -40.29 28.98 -5.89
C LEU A 297 -40.98 28.55 -7.20
N LEU A 298 -41.60 27.35 -7.23
CA LEU A 298 -42.43 26.94 -8.36
C LEU A 298 -43.67 27.82 -8.53
N ALA A 299 -44.27 28.30 -7.43
CA ALA A 299 -45.43 29.19 -7.47
C ALA A 299 -45.13 30.56 -8.09
N THR A 300 -43.86 31.00 -8.10
CA THR A 300 -43.44 32.24 -8.78
C THR A 300 -43.18 32.05 -10.28
N GLY A 301 -43.39 30.85 -10.83
CA GLY A 301 -43.10 30.52 -12.23
C GLY A 301 -41.62 30.25 -12.51
N ALA A 302 -40.82 29.94 -11.49
CA ALA A 302 -39.40 29.65 -11.66
C ALA A 302 -39.15 28.42 -12.54
N ASN A 303 -38.11 28.48 -13.36
CA ASN A 303 -37.72 27.35 -14.19
C ASN A 303 -37.00 26.25 -13.35
N PRO A 304 -36.88 25.01 -13.87
CA PRO A 304 -36.29 23.91 -13.10
C PRO A 304 -34.84 24.16 -12.63
N LEU A 305 -34.06 24.93 -13.39
CA LEU A 305 -32.68 25.27 -13.03
C LEU A 305 -32.64 26.26 -11.86
N GLN A 306 -33.54 27.25 -11.85
CA GLN A 306 -33.72 28.17 -10.74
C GLN A 306 -34.15 27.41 -9.47
N VAL A 307 -35.07 26.46 -9.59
CA VAL A 307 -35.46 25.58 -8.47
C VAL A 307 -34.28 24.79 -7.93
N ALA A 308 -33.49 24.18 -8.81
CA ALA A 308 -32.29 23.43 -8.41
C ALA A 308 -31.26 24.31 -7.69
N LEU A 309 -30.98 25.51 -8.20
CA LEU A 309 -29.95 26.41 -7.65
C LEU A 309 -30.39 27.15 -6.39
N TYR A 310 -31.65 27.57 -6.28
CA TYR A 310 -32.10 28.46 -5.21
C TYR A 310 -32.98 27.79 -4.15
N ALA A 311 -33.64 26.67 -4.45
CA ALA A 311 -34.42 25.92 -3.46
C ALA A 311 -33.71 24.65 -2.98
N VAL A 312 -33.05 23.91 -3.89
CA VAL A 312 -32.45 22.60 -3.58
C VAL A 312 -31.00 22.72 -3.10
N TRP A 313 -30.14 23.37 -3.89
CA TRP A 313 -28.69 23.46 -3.60
C TRP A 313 -28.36 23.97 -2.20
N PRO A 314 -29.02 25.01 -1.65
CA PRO A 314 -28.75 25.48 -0.29
C PRO A 314 -28.94 24.38 0.77
N GLN A 315 -29.94 23.51 0.59
CA GLN A 315 -30.26 22.42 1.53
C GLN A 315 -29.27 21.25 1.43
N VAL A 316 -28.73 20.97 0.25
CA VAL A 316 -27.90 19.76 0.01
C VAL A 316 -26.40 20.01 -0.03
N SER A 317 -25.96 21.26 -0.13
CA SER A 317 -24.53 21.61 -0.28
C SER A 317 -23.63 21.07 0.85
N ALA A 318 -24.05 21.23 2.11
CA ALA A 318 -23.31 20.70 3.27
C ALA A 318 -23.35 19.15 3.34
N PRO A 319 -24.51 18.47 3.21
CA PRO A 319 -24.57 17.01 3.10
C PRO A 319 -23.71 16.44 1.95
N PHE A 320 -23.68 17.10 0.79
CA PHE A 320 -22.87 16.66 -0.35
C PHE A 320 -21.39 16.70 -0.01
N LEU A 321 -20.92 17.77 0.63
CA LEU A 321 -19.54 17.91 1.05
C LEU A 321 -19.15 16.82 2.06
N ALA A 322 -20.03 16.53 3.04
CA ALA A 322 -19.81 15.47 4.02
C ALA A 322 -19.69 14.08 3.36
N LEU A 323 -20.56 13.79 2.39
CA LEU A 323 -20.51 12.55 1.61
C LEU A 323 -19.27 12.47 0.70
N ALA A 324 -18.81 13.58 0.13
CA ALA A 324 -17.59 13.64 -0.66
C ALA A 324 -16.35 13.35 0.20
N PHE A 325 -16.23 13.94 1.40
CA PHE A 325 -15.14 13.63 2.33
C PHE A 325 -15.17 12.18 2.81
N TYR A 326 -16.35 11.66 3.14
CA TYR A 326 -16.51 10.26 3.50
C TYR A 326 -16.07 9.33 2.35
N ARG A 327 -16.41 9.69 1.11
CA ARG A 327 -15.98 8.92 -0.06
C ARG A 327 -14.48 9.03 -0.31
N TRP A 328 -13.89 10.18 -0.03
CA TRP A 328 -12.44 10.35 -0.14
C TRP A 328 -11.69 9.43 0.81
N ASP A 329 -12.09 9.31 2.09
CA ASP A 329 -11.51 8.33 3.03
C ASP A 329 -11.60 6.90 2.48
N ILE A 330 -12.79 6.49 2.02
CA ILE A 330 -12.99 5.17 1.42
C ILE A 330 -12.05 4.98 0.22
N ASN A 331 -11.90 5.99 -0.64
CA ASN A 331 -11.04 5.92 -1.81
C ASN A 331 -9.56 5.81 -1.44
N VAL A 332 -9.09 6.45 -0.35
CA VAL A 332 -7.73 6.26 0.16
C VAL A 332 -7.53 4.80 0.57
N ARG A 333 -8.49 4.22 1.29
CA ARG A 333 -8.43 2.81 1.70
C ARG A 333 -8.45 1.86 0.51
N MET A 334 -9.36 2.07 -0.44
CA MET A 334 -9.50 1.25 -1.65
C MET A 334 -8.30 1.34 -2.58
N SER A 335 -7.61 2.49 -2.61
CA SER A 335 -6.44 2.68 -3.47
C SER A 335 -5.28 1.73 -3.11
N THR A 336 -5.19 1.27 -1.86
CA THR A 336 -4.20 0.26 -1.44
C THR A 336 -4.41 -1.07 -2.17
N ILE A 337 -5.66 -1.52 -2.31
CA ILE A 337 -6.02 -2.74 -3.04
C ILE A 337 -5.85 -2.54 -4.55
N ILE A 338 -6.22 -1.36 -5.06
CA ILE A 338 -6.06 -1.03 -6.48
C ILE A 338 -4.59 -0.95 -6.89
N GLY A 339 -3.70 -0.55 -5.98
CA GLY A 339 -2.26 -0.59 -6.22
C GLY A 339 -1.72 -1.98 -6.53
N PHE A 340 -2.34 -3.05 -5.99
CA PHE A 340 -1.90 -4.44 -6.23
C PHE A 340 -2.10 -4.87 -7.68
N VAL A 341 -3.10 -4.29 -8.36
CA VAL A 341 -3.41 -4.58 -9.76
C VAL A 341 -2.82 -3.56 -10.73
N GLY A 342 -1.87 -2.74 -10.26
CA GLY A 342 -1.17 -1.75 -11.10
C GLY A 342 -1.80 -0.36 -11.10
N GLY A 343 -2.69 -0.05 -10.15
CA GLY A 343 -3.26 1.29 -9.99
C GLY A 343 -2.37 2.31 -9.27
N GLY A 344 -1.10 1.99 -9.01
CA GLY A 344 -0.11 2.89 -8.40
C GLY A 344 -0.18 3.02 -6.87
N GLY A 345 0.46 4.06 -6.33
CA GLY A 345 0.47 4.35 -4.89
C GLY A 345 1.20 3.33 -4.02
N ILE A 346 0.89 3.34 -2.72
CA ILE A 346 1.53 2.49 -1.71
C ILE A 346 1.23 1.00 -1.92
N GLY A 347 0.05 0.69 -2.44
CA GLY A 347 -0.39 -0.69 -2.68
C GLY A 347 0.54 -1.42 -3.66
N PHE A 348 1.06 -0.71 -4.65
CA PHE A 348 2.01 -1.27 -5.61
C PHE A 348 3.32 -1.70 -4.95
N LEU A 349 3.90 -0.85 -4.09
CA LEU A 349 5.11 -1.20 -3.34
C LEU A 349 4.87 -2.29 -2.31
N LEU A 350 3.73 -2.26 -1.62
CA LEU A 350 3.36 -3.30 -0.67
C LEU A 350 3.31 -4.66 -1.36
N GLN A 351 2.66 -4.75 -2.53
CA GLN A 351 2.62 -5.96 -3.33
C GLN A 351 4.02 -6.39 -3.80
N GLN A 352 4.86 -5.44 -4.22
CA GLN A 352 6.24 -5.72 -4.61
C GLN A 352 7.05 -6.31 -3.46
N TRP A 353 6.99 -5.73 -2.25
CA TRP A 353 7.72 -6.23 -1.09
C TRP A 353 7.24 -7.60 -0.62
N ILE A 354 5.92 -7.85 -0.66
CA ILE A 354 5.37 -9.18 -0.37
C ILE A 354 5.92 -10.22 -1.36
N ASN A 355 5.95 -9.90 -2.66
CA ASN A 355 6.48 -10.80 -3.69
C ASN A 355 8.00 -11.04 -3.55
N LEU A 356 8.75 -10.05 -3.05
CA LEU A 356 10.18 -10.15 -2.79
C LEU A 356 10.52 -10.74 -1.41
N LEU A 357 9.51 -11.19 -0.64
CA LEU A 357 9.66 -11.67 0.74
C LEU A 357 10.32 -10.64 1.69
N GLN A 358 10.14 -9.35 1.38
CA GLN A 358 10.68 -8.21 2.10
C GLN A 358 9.68 -7.72 3.16
N TYR A 359 9.41 -8.56 4.17
CA TYR A 359 8.32 -8.31 5.13
C TYR A 359 8.59 -7.15 6.08
N SER A 360 9.84 -6.83 6.39
CA SER A 360 10.19 -5.66 7.21
C SER A 360 9.78 -4.34 6.52
N GLN A 361 10.00 -4.23 5.21
CA GLN A 361 9.57 -3.07 4.41
C GLN A 361 8.05 -3.03 4.24
N ALA A 362 7.43 -4.20 3.99
CA ALA A 362 5.98 -4.33 3.96
C ALA A 362 5.33 -3.91 5.29
N GLY A 363 5.98 -4.22 6.43
CA GLY A 363 5.58 -3.79 7.77
C GLY A 363 5.57 -2.27 7.91
N THR A 364 6.60 -1.58 7.39
CA THR A 364 6.64 -0.11 7.34
C THR A 364 5.48 0.47 6.53
N ALA A 365 5.18 -0.08 5.35
CA ALA A 365 4.00 0.33 4.57
C ALA A 365 2.69 0.10 5.33
N LEU A 366 2.52 -1.07 5.95
CA LEU A 366 1.30 -1.43 6.68
C LEU A 366 1.05 -0.47 7.85
N LEU A 367 2.10 -0.12 8.60
CA LEU A 367 2.01 0.87 9.68
C LEU A 367 1.65 2.25 9.14
N ALA A 368 2.27 2.68 8.04
CA ALA A 368 1.96 3.97 7.43
C ALA A 368 0.52 4.05 6.91
N ILE A 369 0.04 3.01 6.22
CA ILE A 369 -1.36 2.90 5.78
C ILE A 369 -2.31 3.01 6.98
N SER A 370 -2.05 2.23 8.03
CA SER A 370 -2.89 2.22 9.24
C SER A 370 -2.90 3.59 9.92
N ALA A 371 -1.74 4.23 10.08
CA ALA A 371 -1.62 5.55 10.67
C ALA A 371 -2.37 6.62 9.85
N THR A 372 -2.21 6.63 8.53
CA THR A 372 -2.91 7.55 7.64
C THR A 372 -4.42 7.37 7.69
N VAL A 373 -4.89 6.13 7.66
CA VAL A 373 -6.32 5.81 7.75
C VAL A 373 -6.92 6.28 9.07
N ILE A 374 -6.26 5.99 10.21
CA ILE A 374 -6.70 6.45 11.53
C ILE A 374 -6.74 7.98 11.56
N PHE A 375 -5.71 8.63 11.02
CA PHE A 375 -5.66 10.08 10.94
C PHE A 375 -6.83 10.67 10.11
N LEU A 376 -7.12 10.09 8.94
CA LEU A 376 -8.23 10.52 8.08
C LEU A 376 -9.60 10.28 8.72
N ASP A 377 -9.78 9.16 9.42
CA ASP A 377 -11.01 8.85 10.16
C ASP A 377 -11.26 9.90 11.27
N VAL A 378 -10.23 10.25 12.03
CA VAL A 378 -10.30 11.30 13.08
C VAL A 378 -10.55 12.67 12.48
N ALA A 379 -9.84 13.04 11.41
CA ALA A 379 -10.04 14.31 10.71
C ALA A 379 -11.48 14.43 10.15
N SER A 380 -12.00 13.35 9.56
CA SER A 380 -13.36 13.30 9.03
C SER A 380 -14.42 13.39 10.12
N ALA A 381 -14.18 12.80 11.30
CA ALA A 381 -15.06 12.96 12.47
C ALA A 381 -15.09 14.41 12.96
N TRP A 382 -13.93 15.07 13.05
CA TRP A 382 -13.82 16.46 13.49
C TRP A 382 -14.54 17.44 12.56
N VAL A 383 -14.40 17.28 11.24
CA VAL A 383 -15.09 18.12 10.25
C VAL A 383 -16.61 17.96 10.34
N ARG A 384 -17.11 16.72 10.51
CA ARG A 384 -18.55 16.45 10.66
C ARG A 384 -19.15 17.14 11.89
N GLN A 385 -18.50 17.03 13.04
CA GLN A 385 -18.97 17.69 14.28
C GLN A 385 -19.09 19.21 14.12
N ARG A 386 -18.17 19.83 13.38
CA ARG A 386 -18.19 21.28 13.17
C ARG A 386 -19.28 21.74 12.20
N MET A 387 -19.72 20.85 11.30
CA MET A 387 -20.83 21.12 10.38
C MET A 387 -22.19 20.97 11.09
N GLU A 388 -22.35 19.97 11.95
CA GLU A 388 -23.57 19.74 12.75
C GLU A 388 -23.83 20.87 13.76
N LEU A 389 -22.79 21.52 14.28
CA LEU A 389 -22.93 22.67 15.19
C LEU A 389 -23.38 23.96 14.50
N LYS A 390 -23.45 23.99 13.16
CA LYS A 390 -23.75 25.18 12.36
C LYS A 390 -25.09 25.10 11.60
N SER A 391 -25.73 23.93 11.61
CA SER A 391 -27.13 23.70 11.21
C SER A 391 -28.05 23.83 12.40
#